data_AF-A0A6M1YV67-F1
#
_entry.id   AF-A0A6M1YV67-F1
#
_cell.length_a   1.000
_cell.length_b   1.000
_cell.length_c   1.000
_cell.angle_alpha   90.00
_cell.angle_beta   90.00
_cell.angle_gamma   90.00
#
_symmetry.space_group_name_H-M   'P 1'
#
loop_
_entity.id
_entity.type
_entity.pdbx_description
1 polymer ?
#
loop_
_entity_poly.entity_id
_entity_poly.type
_entity_poly.pdbx_seq_one_letter_code
_entity_poly.pdbx_strand_id
1 'polypeptide(L)'
;KIIEYIDLDGEQNKNYLFSNSGIYLINIDFFKKIQGFDLKYQFVKKKIYNNKDIYGIKSESFIFDSFEHASQVKTLLDDKNNFYFPIKDKTNLQDIEKLLLLEKTSSNMVK
;
A
#
# COMPACT_ATOMS: atom_id res chain seq x y z
N LYS A 1 -2.66 8.89 -11.00
CA LYS A 1 -3.67 8.69 -9.94
C LYS A 1 -3.67 7.24 -9.53
N ILE A 2 -3.87 6.94 -8.24
CA ILE A 2 -4.07 5.57 -7.75
C ILE A 2 -5.58 5.34 -7.65
N ILE A 3 -6.05 4.18 -8.09
CA ILE A 3 -7.46 3.80 -8.07
C ILE A 3 -7.58 2.51 -7.27
N GLU A 4 -8.53 2.48 -6.36
CA GLU A 4 -8.78 1.29 -5.54
C GLU A 4 -9.54 0.25 -6.35
N TYR A 5 -9.25 -1.03 -6.12
CA TYR A 5 -9.88 -2.13 -6.86
C TYR A 5 -11.40 -2.20 -6.65
N ILE A 6 -11.90 -1.69 -5.52
CA ILE A 6 -13.33 -1.63 -5.22
C ILE A 6 -14.09 -0.64 -6.12
N ASP A 7 -13.37 0.30 -6.73
CA ASP A 7 -13.92 1.31 -7.63
C ASP A 7 -13.84 0.89 -9.10
N LEU A 8 -13.26 -0.29 -9.39
CA LEU A 8 -13.08 -0.80 -10.76
C LEU A 8 -14.18 -1.80 -11.11
N ASP A 9 -14.89 -1.54 -12.20
CA ASP A 9 -15.73 -2.56 -12.84
C ASP A 9 -14.87 -3.61 -13.58
N GLY A 10 -15.37 -4.84 -13.71
CA GLY A 10 -14.62 -5.97 -14.25
C GLY A 10 -14.00 -5.76 -15.64
N GLU A 11 -14.62 -4.94 -16.50
CA GLU A 11 -14.05 -4.58 -17.81
C GLU A 11 -12.96 -3.50 -17.72
N GLN A 12 -13.08 -2.55 -16.79
CA GLN A 12 -12.11 -1.48 -16.61
C GLN A 12 -10.78 -2.00 -16.04
N ASN A 13 -10.84 -3.06 -15.23
CA ASN A 13 -9.66 -3.67 -14.61
C ASN A 13 -8.59 -4.08 -15.64
N LYS A 14 -8.99 -4.47 -16.87
CA LYS A 14 -8.06 -4.87 -17.92
C LYS A 14 -7.16 -3.73 -18.43
N ASN A 15 -7.53 -2.48 -18.18
CA ASN A 15 -6.78 -1.30 -18.63
C ASN A 15 -5.69 -0.88 -17.64
N TYR A 16 -5.66 -1.46 -16.44
CA TYR A 16 -4.70 -1.13 -15.39
C TYR A 16 -3.66 -2.23 -15.24
N LEU A 17 -2.47 -2.00 -15.80
CA LEU A 17 -1.40 -3.00 -15.87
C LEU A 17 -0.49 -3.02 -14.63
N PHE A 18 -0.54 -1.99 -13.79
CA PHE A 18 0.38 -1.81 -12.67
C PHE A 18 -0.36 -1.76 -11.33
N SER A 19 0.17 -2.49 -10.36
CA SER A 19 -0.30 -2.48 -8.98
C SER A 19 0.52 -1.51 -8.14
N ASN A 20 -0.14 -0.79 -7.23
CA ASN A 20 0.52 0.04 -6.24
C ASN A 20 1.06 -0.82 -5.09
N SER A 21 2.38 -0.77 -4.84
CA SER A 21 3.01 -1.48 -3.73
C SER A 21 2.85 -0.76 -2.38
N GLY A 22 2.47 0.52 -2.37
CA GLY A 22 2.43 1.33 -1.15
C GLY A 22 3.80 1.84 -0.69
N ILE A 23 4.84 1.67 -1.50
CA ILE A 23 6.20 2.17 -1.23
C ILE A 23 6.42 3.43 -2.06
N TYR A 24 6.80 4.53 -1.41
CA TYR A 24 6.94 5.83 -2.06
C TYR A 24 8.26 6.49 -1.68
N LEU A 25 8.88 7.15 -2.65
CA LEU A 25 9.92 8.14 -2.41
C LEU A 25 9.32 9.53 -2.61
N ILE A 26 9.28 10.32 -1.54
CA ILE A 26 8.58 11.61 -1.50
C ILE A 26 9.59 12.72 -1.21
N ASN A 27 9.62 13.75 -2.05
CA ASN A 27 10.41 14.95 -1.80
C ASN A 27 9.85 15.69 -0.57
N ILE A 28 10.73 16.10 0.35
CA ILE A 28 10.40 16.92 1.53
C ILE A 28 9.62 18.18 1.15
N ASP A 29 9.96 18.85 0.04
CA ASP A 29 9.26 20.06 -0.40
C ASP A 29 7.80 19.77 -0.77
N PHE A 30 7.56 18.64 -1.43
CA PHE A 30 6.21 18.17 -1.70
C PHE A 30 5.47 17.82 -0.40
N PHE A 31 6.14 17.12 0.53
CA PHE A 31 5.55 16.77 1.82
C PHE A 31 5.10 18.01 2.62
N LYS A 32 5.92 19.07 2.64
CA LYS A 32 5.57 20.36 3.25
C LYS A 32 4.41 21.03 2.54
N LYS A 33 4.38 21.01 1.21
CA LYS A 33 3.30 21.56 0.40
C LYS A 33 1.95 20.91 0.76
N ILE A 34 1.94 19.59 0.98
CA ILE A 34 0.69 18.87 1.22
C ILE A 34 0.19 18.88 2.66
N GLN A 35 0.99 19.38 3.62
CA GLN A 35 0.61 19.45 5.03
C GLN A 35 -0.68 20.25 5.29
N GLY A 36 -1.00 21.22 4.41
CA GLY A 36 -2.19 22.07 4.52
C GLY A 36 -3.36 21.67 3.63
N PHE A 37 -3.29 20.55 2.90
CA PHE A 37 -4.41 20.10 2.09
C PHE A 37 -5.36 19.21 2.90
N ASP A 38 -6.66 19.47 2.73
CA ASP A 38 -7.70 18.56 3.19
C ASP A 38 -7.75 17.36 2.24
N LEU A 39 -7.33 16.20 2.73
CA LEU A 39 -7.45 14.95 1.98
C LEU A 39 -8.87 14.42 2.04
N LYS A 40 -9.29 13.76 0.96
CA LYS A 40 -10.58 13.06 0.92
C LYS A 40 -10.62 11.99 2.01
N TYR A 41 -11.72 11.97 2.77
CA TYR A 41 -12.00 10.90 3.72
C TYR A 41 -12.77 9.78 3.05
N GLN A 42 -12.29 8.56 3.28
CA GLN A 42 -12.97 7.31 2.97
C GLN A 42 -13.57 6.76 4.26
N PHE A 43 -14.84 6.40 4.24
CA PHE A 43 -15.56 5.93 5.43
C PHE A 43 -15.73 4.42 5.37
N VAL A 44 -15.20 3.73 6.38
CA VAL A 44 -15.22 2.27 6.46
C VAL A 44 -16.00 1.84 7.70
N LYS A 45 -16.96 0.92 7.51
CA LYS A 45 -17.71 0.30 8.60
C LYS A 45 -16.85 -0.80 9.24
N LYS A 46 -16.62 -0.70 10.55
CA LYS A 46 -15.85 -1.68 11.33
C LYS A 46 -16.70 -2.22 12.48
N LYS A 47 -16.61 -3.52 12.74
CA LYS A 47 -17.20 -4.14 13.93
C LYS A 47 -16.36 -3.75 15.14
N ILE A 48 -16.99 -3.15 16.16
CA ILE A 48 -16.35 -2.82 17.42
C ILE A 48 -16.52 -4.04 18.32
N TYR A 49 -15.41 -4.60 18.81
CA TYR A 49 -15.44 -5.83 19.60
C TYR A 49 -16.27 -5.64 20.88
N ASN A 50 -17.44 -6.25 20.89
CA ASN A 50 -18.31 -6.45 22.03
C ASN A 50 -19.03 -7.80 21.80
N ASN A 51 -19.55 -8.43 22.84
CA ASN A 51 -20.41 -9.62 22.76
C ASN A 51 -21.77 -9.35 22.07
N LYS A 52 -21.88 -8.23 21.34
CA LYS A 52 -23.03 -7.75 20.58
C LYS A 52 -22.53 -7.24 19.22
N ASP A 53 -23.37 -7.31 18.20
CA ASP A 53 -23.06 -6.78 16.87
C ASP A 53 -23.13 -5.24 16.83
N ILE A 54 -22.11 -4.59 17.36
CA ILE A 54 -21.93 -3.14 17.31
C ILE A 54 -20.98 -2.79 16.18
N TYR A 55 -21.39 -1.82 15.35
CA TYR A 55 -20.58 -1.31 14.24
C TYR A 55 -20.30 0.17 14.43
N GLY A 56 -19.05 0.56 14.21
CA GLY A 56 -18.62 1.95 14.11
C GLY A 56 -18.28 2.32 12.67
N ILE A 57 -18.27 3.62 12.40
CA ILE A 57 -17.75 4.18 11.15
C ILE A 57 -16.38 4.80 11.47
N LYS A 58 -15.37 4.43 10.70
CA LYS A 58 -14.02 5.00 10.77
C LYS A 58 -13.78 5.81 9.50
N SER A 59 -13.32 7.04 9.64
CA SER A 59 -12.79 7.85 8.53
C SER A 59 -11.29 7.58 8.38
N GLU A 60 -10.84 7.31 7.15
CA GLU A 60 -9.44 7.13 6.79
C GLU A 60 -9.11 8.04 5.60
N SER A 61 -7.90 8.58 5.57
CA SER A 61 -7.37 9.34 4.43
C SER A 61 -6.12 8.64 3.92
N PHE A 62 -5.93 8.59 2.60
CA PHE A 62 -4.80 7.90 2.02
C PHE A 62 -3.77 8.87 1.47
N ILE A 63 -2.49 8.62 1.76
CA ILE A 63 -1.39 9.50 1.29
C ILE A 63 -1.36 9.64 -0.24
N PHE A 64 -1.77 8.60 -0.97
CA PHE A 64 -1.76 8.63 -2.42
C PHE A 64 -2.78 9.58 -3.05
N ASP A 65 -3.81 9.98 -2.30
CA ASP A 65 -4.77 10.99 -2.76
C ASP A 65 -4.07 12.34 -2.95
N SER A 66 -3.03 12.63 -2.18
CA SER A 66 -2.24 13.87 -2.32
C SER A 66 -1.43 13.94 -3.62
N PHE A 67 -1.17 12.80 -4.28
CA PHE A 67 -0.27 12.75 -5.45
C PHE A 67 -0.81 13.49 -6.67
N GLU A 68 -2.10 13.79 -6.73
CA GLU A 68 -2.68 14.63 -7.78
C GLU A 68 -2.18 16.09 -7.72
N HIS A 69 -1.65 16.52 -6.57
CA HIS A 69 -1.07 17.86 -6.38
C HIS A 69 0.44 17.92 -6.70
N ALA A 70 1.05 16.80 -7.06
CA ALA A 70 2.44 16.74 -7.45
C ALA A 70 2.60 17.27 -8.88
N SER A 71 3.56 18.17 -9.09
CA SER A 71 3.91 18.64 -10.44
C SER A 71 4.59 17.55 -11.28
N GLN A 72 5.20 16.57 -10.63
CA GLN A 72 5.90 15.46 -11.27
C GLN A 72 5.75 14.18 -10.46
N VAL A 73 5.41 13.10 -11.14
CA VAL A 73 5.37 11.73 -10.58
C VAL A 73 6.19 10.83 -11.50
N LYS A 74 7.06 10.01 -10.91
CA LYS A 74 7.80 8.95 -11.61
C LYS A 74 7.47 7.61 -10.96
N THR A 75 7.46 6.56 -11.76
CA THR A 75 7.18 5.19 -11.32
C THR A 75 8.42 4.34 -11.48
N LEU A 76 8.77 3.59 -10.44
CA LEU A 76 9.73 2.50 -10.52
C LEU A 76 8.93 1.19 -10.55
N LEU A 77 9.17 0.37 -11.56
CA LEU A 77 8.54 -0.93 -11.73
C LEU A 77 9.59 -2.03 -11.53
N ASP A 78 9.23 -3.05 -10.77
CA ASP A 78 10.05 -4.23 -10.55
C ASP A 78 9.13 -5.44 -10.31
N ASP A 79 9.69 -6.65 -10.33
CA ASP A 79 8.98 -7.88 -9.99
C ASP A 79 8.65 -7.89 -8.49
N LYS A 80 7.39 -8.19 -8.16
CA LYS A 80 6.89 -8.27 -6.78
C LYS A 80 7.78 -9.15 -5.89
N ASN A 81 8.29 -10.26 -6.43
CA ASN A 81 9.10 -11.23 -5.70
C ASN A 81 10.48 -10.70 -5.33
N ASN A 82 10.88 -9.51 -5.81
CA ASN A 82 12.15 -8.90 -5.44
C ASN A 82 12.02 -7.96 -4.23
N PHE A 83 10.84 -7.38 -3.97
CA PHE A 83 10.74 -6.26 -3.02
C PHE A 83 9.44 -6.19 -2.20
N TYR A 84 8.42 -7.02 -2.46
CA TYR A 84 7.10 -6.86 -1.83
C TYR A 84 6.63 -8.14 -1.11
N PHE A 85 6.87 -8.16 0.20
CA PHE A 85 6.52 -9.26 1.12
C PHE A 85 5.71 -8.77 2.32
N PRO A 86 4.44 -8.40 2.14
CA PRO A 86 3.65 -7.80 3.21
C PRO A 86 3.19 -8.85 4.23
N ILE A 87 3.35 -8.56 5.53
CA ILE A 87 2.79 -9.40 6.61
C ILE A 87 1.36 -8.93 6.88
N LYS A 88 0.36 -9.62 6.32
CA LYS A 88 -1.07 -9.25 6.45
C LYS A 88 -1.87 -10.21 7.33
N ASP A 89 -1.40 -11.44 7.48
CA ASP A 89 -2.03 -12.47 8.31
C ASP A 89 -0.97 -13.43 8.84
N LYS A 90 -1.39 -14.42 9.63
CA LYS A 90 -0.48 -15.42 10.19
C LYS A 90 -0.02 -16.47 9.18
N THR A 91 -0.71 -16.61 8.05
CA THR A 91 -0.49 -17.71 7.09
C THR A 91 0.79 -17.52 6.29
N ASN A 92 1.20 -16.26 6.07
CA ASN A 92 2.39 -15.95 5.27
C ASN A 92 3.68 -15.70 6.07
N LEU A 93 3.63 -15.81 7.40
CA LEU A 93 4.80 -15.58 8.26
C LEU A 93 5.94 -16.57 7.97
N GLN A 94 5.62 -17.85 7.80
CA GLN A 94 6.62 -18.89 7.56
C GLN A 94 7.30 -18.73 6.20
N ASP A 95 6.57 -18.28 5.19
CA ASP A 95 7.13 -18.07 3.85
C ASP A 95 8.07 -16.86 3.84
N ILE A 96 7.70 -15.78 4.54
CA ILE A 96 8.55 -14.59 4.70
C ILE A 96 9.81 -14.92 5.50
N GLU A 97 9.70 -15.71 6.56
CA GLU A 97 10.85 -16.15 7.35
C GLU A 97 11.85 -16.98 6.52
N LYS A 98 11.35 -17.92 5.70
CA LYS A 98 12.18 -18.70 4.79
C LYS A 98 12.92 -17.82 3.79
N LEU A 99 12.25 -16.84 3.20
CA LEU A 99 12.87 -15.90 2.25
C LEU A 99 14.04 -15.13 2.89
N LEU A 100 13.83 -14.58 4.09
CA LEU A 100 14.86 -13.83 4.82
C LEU A 100 16.05 -14.71 5.24
N LEU A 101 15.81 -15.99 5.54
CA LEU A 101 16.87 -16.94 5.87
C LEU A 101 17.69 -17.33 4.63
N LEU A 102 17.05 -17.53 3.47
CA LEU A 102 17.71 -17.80 2.19
C LEU A 102 18.61 -16.63 1.76
N GLU A 103 18.15 -15.39 1.91
CA GLU A 103 18.97 -14.21 1.62
C GLU A 103 20.21 -14.11 2.51
N LYS A 104 20.08 -14.45 3.81
CA LYS A 104 21.21 -14.47 4.75
C LYS A 104 22.25 -15.53 4.40
N THR A 105 21.82 -16.74 4.02
CA THR A 105 22.75 -17.80 3.62
C THR A 105 23.43 -17.47 2.31
N SER A 106 22.71 -16.93 1.32
CA SER A 106 23.30 -16.45 0.05
C SER A 106 24.31 -15.32 0.27
N SER A 107 24.01 -14.36 1.16
CA SER A 107 24.90 -13.23 1.45
C SER A 107 26.17 -13.63 2.22
N ASN A 108 26.11 -14.70 3.02
CA ASN A 108 27.25 -15.23 3.76
C ASN A 108 28.16 -16.14 2.90
N MET A 109 27.67 -16.67 1.77
CA MET A 109 28.48 -17.44 0.82
C MET A 109 29.31 -16.57 -0.13
N VAL A 110 29.06 -15.25 -0.17
CA VAL A 110 29.75 -14.29 -1.05
C VAL A 110 30.86 -13.51 -0.31
N LYS A 111 31.19 -13.90 0.93
CA LYS A 111 32.33 -13.38 1.71
C LYS A 111 33.39 -14.45 1.86
#